data_AF-A0A1H8HXB7-F1
#
_entry.id   AF-A0A1H8HXB7-F1
#
_cell.length_a   1.000
_cell.length_b   1.000
_cell.length_c   1.000
_cell.angle_alpha   90.00
_cell.angle_beta   90.00
_cell.angle_gamma   90.00
#
_symmetry.space_group_name_H-M   'P 1'
#
loop_
_entity.id
_entity.type
_entity.pdbx_description
1 polymer ?
#
loop_
_entity_poly.entity_id
_entity_poly.type
_entity_poly.pdbx_seq_one_letter_code
_entity_poly.pdbx_strand_id
1 'polypeptide(L)'
;MNDRDDELRKRVELQLSDTKNAEAAKNALALLFPSIERVLQTYVPSDRDVKFQKTNRRISQKDFSHAYFSLNPESATWGRTEFERLIEEGPEVAFAALEDRTSKSSASDQAKLRKLFLELLDAAFSTTVEFTQLWLDQIIAGSAKLLRQRDRSTESLFAFDNEDRLRWLITNALEKLPVERKVELLKNSIVAASDLTVLTDVIRGIVGDKNPDGVQDRSSRSSLGEEAEDVREKLLRKIKYLAGWGRFWRQARPGQLLWFWWGCDLKEEVQTFTTMSMKSRIGLLGLLEAPISVVTSTAGSFERVNRASWSKIVDIDALTERAKKLSESSASQRERELAVRFLNAVDRDQRR
;
A
#
# COMPACT_ATOMS: atom_id res chain seq x y z
N MET A 1 -13.79 -20.17 41.80
CA MET A 1 -13.75 -20.93 40.55
C MET A 1 -15.21 -21.22 40.19
N ASN A 2 -15.66 -20.96 38.96
CA ASN A 2 -17.06 -21.15 38.58
C ASN A 2 -17.34 -22.65 38.51
N ASP A 3 -18.47 -23.16 39.02
CA ASP A 3 -18.85 -24.59 38.91
C ASP A 3 -18.74 -25.14 37.48
N ARG A 4 -18.99 -24.25 36.51
CA ARG A 4 -18.90 -24.51 35.07
C ARG A 4 -17.46 -24.74 34.57
N ASP A 5 -16.48 -24.08 35.17
CA ASP A 5 -15.07 -24.22 34.83
C ASP A 5 -14.49 -25.52 35.42
N ASP A 6 -14.96 -25.93 36.60
CA ASP A 6 -14.56 -27.19 37.23
C ASP A 6 -15.16 -28.41 36.53
N GLU A 7 -16.41 -28.31 36.04
CA GLU A 7 -17.01 -29.36 35.20
C GLU A 7 -16.28 -29.49 33.86
N LEU A 8 -15.93 -28.36 33.23
CA LEU A 8 -15.14 -28.34 32.00
C LEU A 8 -13.77 -28.98 32.22
N ARG A 9 -13.11 -28.69 33.35
CA ARG A 9 -11.82 -29.27 33.71
C ARG A 9 -11.88 -30.79 33.75
N LYS A 10 -12.85 -31.33 34.48
CA LYS A 10 -13.03 -32.78 34.65
C LYS A 10 -13.31 -33.47 33.31
N ARG A 11 -14.14 -32.88 32.46
CA ARG A 11 -14.42 -33.44 31.12
C ARG A 11 -13.17 -33.47 30.24
N VAL A 12 -12.38 -32.41 30.25
CA VAL A 12 -11.17 -32.32 29.43
C VAL A 12 -10.07 -33.25 29.96
N GLU A 13 -9.87 -33.34 31.29
CA GLU A 13 -8.92 -34.27 31.90
C GLU A 13 -9.29 -35.74 31.63
N LEU A 14 -10.58 -36.08 31.66
CA LEU A 14 -11.09 -37.41 31.31
C LEU A 14 -10.84 -37.76 29.83
N GLN A 15 -11.00 -36.81 28.91
CA GLN A 15 -10.72 -37.06 27.49
C GLN A 15 -9.22 -37.10 27.19
N LEU A 16 -8.41 -36.36 27.95
CA LEU A 16 -6.96 -36.37 27.82
C LEU A 16 -6.35 -37.71 28.27
N SER A 17 -6.95 -38.40 29.25
CA SER A 17 -6.46 -39.73 29.69
C SER A 17 -6.58 -40.81 28.62
N ASP A 18 -7.48 -40.63 27.66
CA ASP A 18 -7.70 -41.58 26.56
C ASP A 18 -6.77 -41.32 25.35
N THR A 19 -5.92 -40.28 25.42
CA THR A 19 -5.01 -39.93 24.32
C THR A 19 -3.63 -40.55 24.47
N LYS A 20 -3.02 -40.95 23.34
CA LYS A 20 -1.67 -41.54 23.31
C LYS A 20 -0.57 -40.60 23.83
N ASN A 21 -0.80 -39.28 23.78
CA ASN A 21 0.12 -38.27 24.29
C ASN A 21 -0.68 -37.11 24.91
N ALA A 22 -1.04 -37.29 26.18
CA ALA A 22 -1.86 -36.35 26.93
C ALA A 22 -1.23 -34.96 27.05
N GLU A 23 0.09 -34.87 27.19
CA GLU A 23 0.83 -33.59 27.26
C GLU A 23 0.73 -32.80 25.95
N ALA A 24 0.97 -33.45 24.80
CA ALA A 24 0.85 -32.79 23.50
C ALA A 24 -0.60 -32.37 23.19
N ALA A 25 -1.57 -33.23 23.51
CA ALA A 25 -2.99 -32.93 23.34
C ALA A 25 -3.42 -31.78 24.26
N LYS A 26 -2.95 -31.74 25.51
CA LYS A 26 -3.20 -30.66 26.47
C LYS A 26 -2.68 -29.32 25.96
N ASN A 27 -1.44 -29.30 25.44
CA ASN A 27 -0.83 -28.09 24.90
C ASN A 27 -1.52 -27.60 23.61
N ALA A 28 -1.93 -28.52 22.72
CA ALA A 28 -2.69 -28.17 21.53
C ALA A 28 -4.09 -27.62 21.86
N LEU A 29 -4.81 -28.24 22.80
CA LEU A 29 -6.13 -27.76 23.23
C LEU A 29 -6.06 -26.40 23.93
N ALA A 30 -5.05 -26.19 24.78
CA ALA A 30 -4.82 -24.90 25.41
C ALA A 30 -4.47 -23.80 24.38
N LEU A 31 -3.74 -24.15 23.31
CA LEU A 31 -3.42 -23.22 22.23
C LEU A 31 -4.67 -22.81 21.41
N LEU A 32 -5.60 -23.75 21.19
CA LEU A 32 -6.76 -23.56 20.31
C LEU A 32 -7.98 -22.98 21.05
N PHE A 33 -8.13 -23.23 22.35
CA PHE A 33 -9.31 -22.88 23.14
C PHE A 33 -8.94 -22.13 24.44
N PRO A 34 -9.19 -20.81 24.54
CA PRO A 34 -8.83 -20.00 25.70
C PRO A 34 -9.52 -20.40 27.01
N SER A 35 -10.72 -20.98 26.91
CA SER A 35 -11.42 -21.53 28.07
C SER A 35 -10.69 -22.74 28.65
N ILE A 36 -10.06 -23.56 27.80
CA ILE A 36 -9.28 -24.72 28.21
C ILE A 36 -7.93 -24.29 28.78
N GLU A 37 -7.26 -23.29 28.18
CA GLU A 37 -6.03 -22.69 28.73
C GLU A 37 -6.23 -22.19 30.18
N ARG A 38 -7.34 -21.46 30.41
CA ARG A 38 -7.69 -20.93 31.73
C ARG A 38 -7.92 -22.02 32.76
N VAL A 39 -8.53 -23.13 32.34
CA VAL A 39 -8.96 -24.22 33.22
C VAL A 39 -7.83 -25.22 33.50
N LEU A 40 -6.97 -25.48 32.51
CA LEU A 40 -5.86 -26.43 32.62
C LEU A 40 -4.56 -25.81 33.13
N GLN A 41 -4.52 -24.47 33.27
CA GLN A 41 -3.39 -23.70 33.80
C GLN A 41 -2.03 -24.04 33.15
N THR A 42 -2.05 -24.36 31.85
CA THR A 42 -0.83 -24.76 31.12
C THR A 42 0.03 -23.54 30.84
N TYR A 43 1.29 -23.57 31.30
CA TYR A 43 2.25 -22.51 31.04
C TYR A 43 2.77 -22.60 29.61
N VAL A 44 2.32 -21.70 28.74
CA VAL A 44 2.91 -21.51 27.41
C VAL A 44 3.82 -20.28 27.50
N PRO A 45 5.14 -20.40 27.23
CA PRO A 45 6.07 -19.28 27.31
C PRO A 45 5.56 -18.07 26.52
N SER A 46 5.46 -16.95 27.23
CA SER A 46 4.81 -15.74 26.74
C SER A 46 5.85 -14.72 26.27
N ASP A 47 6.35 -14.87 25.05
CA ASP A 47 6.89 -13.72 24.33
C ASP A 47 5.73 -12.82 23.88
N ARG A 48 5.88 -11.51 24.13
CA ARG A 48 4.80 -10.52 23.94
C ARG A 48 4.30 -10.47 22.49
N ASP A 49 5.16 -10.71 21.50
CA ASP A 49 4.80 -10.74 20.08
C ASP A 49 3.99 -11.98 19.70
N VAL A 50 4.25 -13.12 20.35
CA VAL A 50 3.53 -14.37 20.14
C VAL A 50 2.12 -14.30 20.73
N LYS A 51 1.91 -13.54 21.80
CA LYS A 51 0.57 -13.30 22.37
C LYS A 51 -0.33 -12.54 21.38
N PHE A 52 0.20 -11.55 20.68
CA PHE A 52 -0.61 -10.77 19.71
C PHE A 52 -0.96 -11.61 18.47
N GLN A 53 0.01 -12.38 17.96
CA GLN A 53 -0.22 -13.30 16.84
C GLN A 53 -1.14 -14.48 17.19
N LYS A 54 -1.05 -15.04 18.41
CA LYS A 54 -1.93 -16.12 18.88
C LYS A 54 -3.34 -15.64 19.22
N THR A 55 -3.51 -14.40 19.64
CA THR A 55 -4.86 -13.86 19.95
C THR A 55 -5.65 -13.61 18.67
N ASN A 56 -4.96 -13.26 17.58
CA ASN A 56 -5.54 -12.95 16.26
C ASN A 56 -5.61 -14.15 15.30
N ARG A 57 -5.35 -15.40 15.74
CA ARG A 57 -5.40 -16.61 14.90
C ARG A 57 -6.20 -17.76 15.54
N ARG A 58 -7.23 -17.45 16.33
CA ARG A 58 -7.96 -18.46 17.12
C ARG A 58 -9.14 -19.04 16.33
N ILE A 59 -9.32 -20.36 16.38
CA ILE A 59 -10.50 -21.05 15.83
C ILE A 59 -11.82 -20.50 16.38
N SER A 60 -11.81 -20.01 17.63
CA SER A 60 -13.00 -19.43 18.28
C SER A 60 -13.39 -18.05 17.73
N GLN A 61 -12.55 -17.40 16.93
CA GLN A 61 -12.92 -16.18 16.20
C GLN A 61 -13.56 -16.60 14.87
N LYS A 62 -14.79 -16.15 14.64
CA LYS A 62 -15.58 -16.44 13.43
C LYS A 62 -14.79 -16.16 12.13
N ASP A 63 -13.91 -15.17 12.17
CA ASP A 63 -13.09 -14.76 11.03
C ASP A 63 -11.94 -15.74 10.70
N PHE A 64 -11.57 -16.63 11.64
CA PHE A 64 -10.46 -17.58 11.49
C PHE A 64 -10.89 -19.05 11.60
N SER A 65 -12.12 -19.36 12.01
CA SER A 65 -12.65 -20.73 12.02
C SER A 65 -12.61 -21.38 10.64
N HIS A 66 -12.76 -20.58 9.58
CA HIS A 66 -12.66 -21.03 8.20
C HIS A 66 -11.26 -21.56 7.85
N ALA A 67 -10.19 -20.86 8.23
CA ALA A 67 -8.81 -21.28 7.93
C ALA A 67 -8.40 -22.65 8.52
N TYR A 68 -9.08 -23.11 9.58
CA TYR A 68 -8.80 -24.40 10.25
C TYR A 68 -9.71 -25.55 9.80
N PHE A 69 -10.93 -25.25 9.35
CA PHE A 69 -11.92 -26.27 8.99
C PHE A 69 -12.31 -26.28 7.50
N SER A 70 -11.82 -25.35 6.70
CA SER A 70 -11.96 -25.42 5.25
C SER A 70 -10.96 -26.44 4.69
N LEU A 71 -11.46 -27.62 4.34
CA LEU A 71 -10.71 -28.62 3.55
C LEU A 71 -10.43 -28.13 2.12
N ASN A 72 -11.04 -27.03 1.69
CA ASN A 72 -10.67 -26.32 0.47
C ASN A 72 -9.61 -25.28 0.82
N PRO A 73 -8.40 -25.33 0.21
CA PRO A 73 -7.47 -24.21 0.32
C PRO A 73 -8.17 -22.97 -0.23
N GLU A 74 -8.32 -21.94 0.61
CA GLU A 74 -8.87 -20.67 0.16
C GLU A 74 -7.99 -20.16 -0.98
N SER A 75 -8.58 -19.95 -2.16
CA SER A 75 -7.92 -19.44 -3.37
C SER A 75 -7.25 -18.07 -3.19
N ALA A 76 -7.49 -17.42 -2.05
CA ALA A 76 -7.01 -16.10 -1.69
C ALA A 76 -5.92 -16.10 -0.60
N THR A 77 -5.24 -17.22 -0.36
CA THR A 77 -4.23 -17.33 0.70
C THR A 77 -2.86 -17.76 0.18
N TRP A 78 -1.81 -17.45 0.93
CA TRP A 78 -0.46 -17.95 0.71
C TRP A 78 -0.10 -18.91 1.84
N GLY A 79 0.29 -20.14 1.50
CA GLY A 79 0.88 -21.04 2.49
C GLY A 79 2.20 -20.45 2.98
N ARG A 80 2.50 -20.55 4.27
CA ARG A 80 3.75 -20.01 4.83
C ARG A 80 4.99 -20.58 4.13
N THR A 81 5.03 -21.91 3.98
CA THR A 81 6.13 -22.62 3.31
C THR A 81 6.22 -22.29 1.81
N GLU A 82 5.08 -22.09 1.16
CA GLU A 82 5.03 -21.64 -0.23
C GLU A 82 5.63 -20.23 -0.36
N PHE A 83 5.26 -19.30 0.52
CA PHE A 83 5.78 -17.94 0.47
C PHE A 83 7.27 -17.88 0.81
N GLU A 84 7.72 -18.59 1.85
CA GLU A 84 9.15 -18.69 2.21
C GLU A 84 9.98 -19.18 1.02
N ARG A 85 9.49 -20.21 0.30
CA ARG A 85 10.14 -20.70 -0.92
C ARG A 85 10.19 -19.65 -2.03
N LEU A 86 9.12 -18.89 -2.26
CA LEU A 86 9.13 -17.83 -3.29
C LEU A 86 10.14 -16.73 -2.98
N ILE A 87 10.29 -16.39 -1.70
CA ILE A 87 11.27 -15.42 -1.24
C ILE A 87 12.71 -15.93 -1.47
N GLU A 88 12.97 -17.21 -1.21
CA GLU A 88 14.27 -17.85 -1.47
C GLU A 88 14.59 -17.93 -2.98
N GLU A 89 13.59 -18.18 -3.82
CA GLU A 89 13.73 -18.22 -5.28
C GLU A 89 13.97 -16.82 -5.89
N GLY A 90 13.67 -15.74 -5.14
CA GLY A 90 14.04 -14.38 -5.47
C GLY A 90 12.89 -13.47 -5.93
N PRO A 91 13.17 -12.17 -6.11
CA PRO A 91 12.15 -11.15 -6.33
C PRO A 91 11.32 -11.37 -7.60
N GLU A 92 11.97 -11.69 -8.72
CA GLU A 92 11.27 -11.90 -10.00
C GLU A 92 10.26 -13.03 -9.91
N VAL A 93 10.66 -14.16 -9.30
CA VAL A 93 9.81 -15.35 -9.13
C VAL A 93 8.64 -15.05 -8.19
N ALA A 94 8.89 -14.37 -7.06
CA ALA A 94 7.84 -13.99 -6.12
C ALA A 94 6.77 -13.10 -6.77
N PHE A 95 7.17 -12.08 -7.55
CA PHE A 95 6.22 -11.20 -8.23
C PHE A 95 5.52 -11.88 -9.40
N ALA A 96 6.20 -12.78 -10.13
CA ALA A 96 5.58 -13.59 -11.17
C ALA A 96 4.50 -14.53 -10.59
N ALA A 97 4.78 -15.14 -9.44
CA ALA A 97 3.81 -15.98 -8.72
C ALA A 97 2.59 -15.17 -8.25
N LEU A 98 2.79 -13.93 -7.76
CA LEU A 98 1.69 -13.03 -7.44
C LEU A 98 0.84 -12.71 -8.67
N GLU A 99 1.47 -12.39 -9.79
CA GLU A 99 0.78 -12.09 -11.03
C GLU A 99 -0.03 -13.28 -11.56
N ASP A 100 0.58 -14.46 -11.59
CA ASP A 100 -0.08 -15.69 -12.02
C ASP A 100 -1.29 -16.00 -11.13
N ARG A 101 -1.11 -15.98 -9.80
CA ARG A 101 -2.19 -16.27 -8.86
C ARG A 101 -3.32 -15.26 -8.94
N THR A 102 -3.01 -13.95 -8.96
CA THR A 102 -4.04 -12.91 -9.08
C THR A 102 -4.80 -13.00 -10.41
N SER A 103 -4.16 -13.40 -11.51
CA SER A 103 -4.83 -13.56 -12.80
C SER A 103 -5.88 -14.69 -12.82
N LYS A 104 -5.69 -15.72 -11.99
CA LYS A 104 -6.57 -16.89 -11.87
C LYS A 104 -7.67 -16.74 -10.81
N SER A 105 -7.54 -15.76 -9.92
CA SER A 105 -8.46 -15.53 -8.81
C SER A 105 -9.62 -14.60 -9.15
N SER A 106 -10.71 -14.71 -8.38
CA SER A 106 -11.86 -13.81 -8.47
C SER A 106 -11.48 -12.35 -8.14
N ALA A 107 -12.26 -11.37 -8.61
CA ALA A 107 -11.97 -9.95 -8.35
C ALA A 107 -11.92 -9.60 -6.85
N SER A 108 -12.70 -10.29 -6.02
CA SER A 108 -12.70 -10.12 -4.56
C SER A 108 -11.40 -10.65 -3.94
N ASP A 109 -10.91 -11.78 -4.42
CA ASP A 109 -9.71 -12.44 -3.92
C ASP A 109 -8.43 -11.76 -4.39
N GLN A 110 -8.44 -11.16 -5.59
CA GLN A 110 -7.30 -10.42 -6.14
C GLN A 110 -6.79 -9.32 -5.18
N ALA A 111 -7.70 -8.53 -4.60
CA ALA A 111 -7.34 -7.48 -3.65
C ALA A 111 -6.76 -8.07 -2.35
N LYS A 112 -7.37 -9.15 -1.84
CA LYS A 112 -6.89 -9.85 -0.64
C LYS A 112 -5.49 -10.44 -0.86
N LEU A 113 -5.24 -11.05 -2.02
CA LEU A 113 -3.95 -11.65 -2.38
C LEU A 113 -2.84 -10.61 -2.48
N ARG A 114 -3.08 -9.46 -3.13
CA ARG A 114 -2.11 -8.37 -3.21
C ARG A 114 -1.77 -7.83 -1.82
N LYS A 115 -2.79 -7.56 -1.01
CA LYS A 115 -2.63 -7.12 0.38
C LYS A 115 -1.78 -8.12 1.16
N LEU A 116 -2.18 -9.40 1.18
CA LEU A 116 -1.50 -10.45 1.93
C LEU A 116 -0.05 -10.62 1.46
N PHE A 117 0.20 -10.57 0.16
CA PHE A 117 1.56 -10.66 -0.40
C PHE A 117 2.46 -9.54 0.11
N LEU A 118 1.98 -8.28 0.09
CA LEU A 118 2.76 -7.14 0.59
C LEU A 118 3.00 -7.22 2.10
N GLU A 119 2.01 -7.67 2.88
CA GLU A 119 2.16 -7.88 4.33
C GLU A 119 3.17 -8.99 4.66
N LEU A 120 3.14 -10.10 3.92
CA LEU A 120 4.12 -11.19 4.08
C LEU A 120 5.53 -10.74 3.68
N LEU A 121 5.65 -9.91 2.63
CA LEU A 121 6.92 -9.37 2.19
C LEU A 121 7.52 -8.40 3.24
N ASP A 122 6.70 -7.54 3.84
CA ASP A 122 7.10 -6.65 4.95
C ASP A 122 7.57 -7.45 6.17
N ALA A 123 6.86 -8.53 6.50
CA ALA A 123 7.27 -9.45 7.57
C ALA A 123 8.59 -10.17 7.24
N ALA A 124 8.81 -10.55 5.98
CA ALA A 124 10.02 -11.23 5.54
C ALA A 124 11.25 -10.31 5.61
N PHE A 125 11.16 -9.07 5.10
CA PHE A 125 12.22 -8.05 5.30
C PHE A 125 12.40 -7.64 6.75
N SER A 126 11.46 -7.99 7.62
CA SER A 126 11.56 -7.76 9.05
C SER A 126 12.23 -8.84 9.85
N THR A 127 12.43 -10.02 9.27
CA THR A 127 12.88 -11.18 10.03
C THR A 127 14.01 -11.93 9.34
N THR A 128 13.86 -12.27 8.07
CA THR A 128 14.69 -13.30 7.42
C THR A 128 15.41 -12.83 6.18
N VAL A 129 14.92 -11.78 5.50
CA VAL A 129 15.39 -11.40 4.16
C VAL A 129 16.13 -10.07 4.19
N GLU A 130 17.31 -10.04 3.60
CA GLU A 130 18.03 -8.79 3.34
C GLU A 130 17.35 -7.98 2.23
N PHE A 131 17.17 -6.69 2.46
CA PHE A 131 16.62 -5.78 1.46
C PHE A 131 17.70 -5.35 0.46
N THR A 132 17.66 -5.88 -0.75
CA THR A 132 18.67 -5.67 -1.80
C THR A 132 18.17 -4.78 -2.95
N GLN A 133 19.09 -4.37 -3.84
CA GLN A 133 18.75 -3.63 -5.06
C GLN A 133 17.75 -4.38 -5.94
N LEU A 134 17.91 -5.70 -6.08
CA LEU A 134 17.00 -6.53 -6.87
C LEU A 134 15.57 -6.51 -6.32
N TRP A 135 15.42 -6.55 -4.99
CA TRP A 135 14.12 -6.43 -4.34
C TRP A 135 13.50 -5.06 -4.57
N LEU A 136 14.26 -3.98 -4.36
CA LEU A 136 13.75 -2.62 -4.55
C LEU A 136 13.32 -2.38 -6.01
N ASP A 137 14.14 -2.77 -6.98
CA ASP A 137 13.83 -2.59 -8.40
C ASP A 137 12.60 -3.40 -8.82
N GLN A 138 12.46 -4.62 -8.31
CA GLN A 138 11.28 -5.45 -8.61
C GLN A 138 10.00 -4.90 -7.97
N ILE A 139 10.08 -4.40 -6.74
CA ILE A 139 8.94 -3.74 -6.09
C ILE A 139 8.52 -2.52 -6.91
N ILE A 140 9.47 -1.71 -7.37
CA ILE A 140 9.18 -0.52 -8.19
C ILE A 140 8.59 -0.91 -9.53
N ALA A 141 9.16 -1.91 -10.22
CA ALA A 141 8.64 -2.39 -11.50
C ALA A 141 7.21 -2.95 -11.36
N GLY A 142 6.94 -3.72 -10.31
CA GLY A 142 5.61 -4.27 -10.02
C GLY A 142 4.60 -3.23 -9.52
N SER A 143 5.08 -2.14 -8.90
CA SER A 143 4.22 -1.15 -8.24
C SER A 143 3.20 -0.51 -9.18
N ALA A 144 3.59 -0.19 -10.42
CA ALA A 144 2.70 0.48 -11.37
C ALA A 144 1.43 -0.34 -11.65
N LYS A 145 1.55 -1.68 -11.68
CA LYS A 145 0.41 -2.58 -11.84
C LYS A 145 -0.45 -2.63 -10.58
N LEU A 146 0.18 -2.76 -9.41
CA LEU A 146 -0.50 -2.79 -8.11
C LEU A 146 -1.29 -1.51 -7.83
N LEU A 147 -0.73 -0.35 -8.17
CA LEU A 147 -1.34 0.97 -7.97
C LEU A 147 -2.54 1.23 -8.89
N ARG A 148 -2.51 0.71 -10.12
CA ARG A 148 -3.63 0.81 -11.07
C ARG A 148 -4.77 -0.14 -10.69
N GLN A 149 -4.47 -1.26 -10.04
CA GLN A 149 -5.46 -2.20 -9.52
C GLN A 149 -5.95 -1.73 -8.14
N ARG A 150 -6.82 -0.72 -8.12
CA ARG A 150 -7.42 -0.23 -6.87
C ARG A 150 -8.18 -1.33 -6.13
N ASP A 151 -7.95 -1.45 -4.82
CA ASP A 151 -8.64 -2.40 -3.96
C ASP A 151 -10.08 -1.92 -3.70
N ARG A 152 -11.04 -2.38 -4.49
CA ARG A 152 -12.45 -1.98 -4.38
C ARG A 152 -13.11 -2.37 -3.05
N SER A 153 -12.56 -3.34 -2.32
CA SER A 153 -13.13 -3.89 -1.08
C SER A 153 -12.77 -3.13 0.20
N THR A 154 -12.12 -1.97 0.07
CA THR A 154 -11.67 -1.15 1.20
C THR A 154 -12.79 -0.23 1.70
N GLU A 155 -13.94 -0.80 2.07
CA GLU A 155 -15.06 -0.07 2.71
C GLU A 155 -14.80 0.23 4.20
N SER A 156 -13.66 -0.18 4.75
CA SER A 156 -13.25 0.17 6.11
C SER A 156 -12.64 1.57 6.15
N LEU A 157 -13.04 2.37 7.15
CA LEU A 157 -12.52 3.73 7.42
C LEU A 157 -11.00 3.79 7.63
N PHE A 158 -10.35 2.64 7.90
CA PHE A 158 -8.92 2.51 8.15
C PHE A 158 -8.21 1.61 7.14
N ALA A 159 -8.82 1.38 5.99
CA ALA A 159 -8.19 0.57 4.98
C ALA A 159 -7.05 1.32 4.31
N PHE A 160 -5.82 0.85 4.53
CA PHE A 160 -4.67 1.24 3.73
C PHE A 160 -4.86 0.79 2.28
N ASP A 161 -4.45 1.60 1.33
CA ASP A 161 -4.41 1.21 -0.06
C ASP A 161 -3.05 0.57 -0.42
N ASN A 162 -2.89 0.15 -1.68
CA ASN A 162 -1.63 -0.43 -2.13
C ASN A 162 -0.48 0.60 -2.17
N GLU A 163 -0.80 1.90 -2.27
CA GLU A 163 0.19 2.97 -2.27
C GLU A 163 0.81 3.12 -0.89
N ASP A 164 -0.02 3.20 0.15
CA ASP A 164 0.40 3.24 1.54
C ASP A 164 1.22 2.00 1.91
N ARG A 165 0.76 0.80 1.53
CA ARG A 165 1.46 -0.47 1.80
C ARG A 165 2.84 -0.51 1.13
N LEU A 166 2.94 -0.13 -0.13
CA LEU A 166 4.21 -0.11 -0.87
C LEU A 166 5.18 0.91 -0.27
N ARG A 167 4.68 2.11 0.07
CA ARG A 167 5.48 3.14 0.73
C ARG A 167 6.02 2.63 2.06
N TRP A 168 5.18 2.03 2.90
CA TRP A 168 5.60 1.50 4.20
C TRP A 168 6.56 0.33 4.09
N LEU A 169 6.27 -0.64 3.21
CA LEU A 169 7.16 -1.76 2.93
C LEU A 169 8.59 -1.27 2.62
N ILE A 170 8.72 -0.32 1.68
CA ILE A 170 10.03 0.20 1.28
C ILE A 170 10.66 1.03 2.41
N THR A 171 9.88 1.89 3.07
CA THR A 171 10.40 2.76 4.15
C THR A 171 10.92 1.91 5.31
N ASN A 172 10.13 0.95 5.80
CA ASN A 172 10.50 0.03 6.86
C ASN A 172 11.74 -0.82 6.50
N ALA A 173 11.82 -1.28 5.25
CA ALA A 173 12.96 -2.06 4.78
C ALA A 173 14.24 -1.20 4.68
N LEU A 174 14.11 0.04 4.17
CA LEU A 174 15.23 0.98 4.11
C LEU A 174 15.68 1.44 5.48
N GLU A 175 14.78 1.62 6.45
CA GLU A 175 15.11 2.10 7.80
C GLU A 175 16.20 1.27 8.50
N LYS A 176 16.26 -0.03 8.20
CA LYS A 176 17.18 -1.01 8.79
C LYS A 176 18.59 -0.96 8.20
N LEU A 177 18.75 -0.30 7.06
CA LEU A 177 20.03 -0.20 6.37
C LEU A 177 20.86 0.99 6.89
N PRO A 178 22.19 0.97 6.73
CA PRO A 178 23.01 2.16 6.92
C PRO A 178 22.70 3.22 5.85
N VAL A 179 22.93 4.49 6.18
CA VAL A 179 22.55 5.65 5.34
C VAL A 179 23.13 5.53 3.93
N GLU A 180 24.40 5.17 3.83
CA GLU A 180 25.13 5.05 2.56
C GLU A 180 24.44 4.03 1.64
N ARG A 181 24.00 2.91 2.21
CA ARG A 181 23.30 1.87 1.47
C ARG A 181 21.90 2.32 1.04
N LYS A 182 21.14 3.02 1.90
CA LYS A 182 19.83 3.59 1.52
C LYS A 182 19.98 4.51 0.33
N VAL A 183 20.95 5.41 0.39
CA VAL A 183 21.24 6.41 -0.64
C VAL A 183 21.62 5.72 -1.95
N GLU A 184 22.51 4.74 -1.91
CA GLU A 184 22.90 3.96 -3.08
C GLU A 184 21.70 3.28 -3.75
N LEU A 185 20.89 2.56 -2.95
CA LEU A 185 19.70 1.85 -3.43
C LEU A 185 18.72 2.81 -4.12
N LEU A 186 18.37 3.92 -3.45
CA LEU A 186 17.46 4.92 -3.99
C LEU A 186 18.00 5.56 -5.27
N LYS A 187 19.28 5.95 -5.29
CA LYS A 187 19.92 6.55 -6.47
C LYS A 187 19.88 5.60 -7.66
N ASN A 188 20.21 4.33 -7.47
CA ASN A 188 20.20 3.35 -8.56
C ASN A 188 18.79 3.11 -9.09
N SER A 189 17.82 2.94 -8.19
CA SER A 189 16.43 2.72 -8.57
C SER A 189 15.80 3.92 -9.29
N ILE A 190 16.13 5.17 -8.93
CA ILE A 190 15.68 6.37 -9.68
C ILE A 190 16.10 6.30 -11.15
N VAL A 191 17.31 5.81 -11.43
CA VAL A 191 17.84 5.71 -12.80
C VAL A 191 17.11 4.64 -13.57
N ALA A 192 16.98 3.45 -12.99
CA ALA A 192 16.40 2.26 -13.62
C ALA A 192 14.87 2.34 -13.78
N ALA A 193 14.19 3.03 -12.86
CA ALA A 193 12.73 3.05 -12.80
C ALA A 193 12.09 3.64 -14.08
N SER A 194 11.10 2.90 -14.58
CA SER A 194 10.19 3.34 -15.65
C SER A 194 8.96 4.09 -15.09
N ASP A 195 8.57 3.76 -13.86
CA ASP A 195 7.53 4.43 -13.09
C ASP A 195 8.12 4.96 -11.77
N LEU A 196 7.96 6.25 -11.50
CA LEU A 196 8.53 6.94 -10.33
C LEU A 196 7.53 7.11 -9.20
N THR A 197 6.28 6.64 -9.34
CA THR A 197 5.21 6.95 -8.40
C THR A 197 5.60 6.60 -6.95
N VAL A 198 5.96 5.34 -6.70
CA VAL A 198 6.30 4.90 -5.34
C VAL A 198 7.61 5.52 -4.84
N LEU A 199 8.62 5.65 -5.70
CA LEU A 199 9.87 6.30 -5.34
C LEU A 199 9.64 7.75 -4.89
N THR A 200 8.73 8.43 -5.57
CA THR A 200 8.36 9.81 -5.24
C THR A 200 7.76 9.89 -3.84
N ASP A 201 6.81 9.02 -3.51
CA ASP A 201 6.17 9.02 -2.19
C ASP A 201 7.13 8.60 -1.07
N VAL A 202 7.99 7.61 -1.32
CA VAL A 202 9.02 7.16 -0.37
C VAL A 202 10.03 8.28 -0.10
N ILE A 203 10.61 8.86 -1.15
CA ILE A 203 11.62 9.91 -1.00
C ILE A 203 11.01 11.16 -0.36
N ARG A 204 9.80 11.55 -0.76
CA ARG A 204 9.08 12.66 -0.13
C ARG A 204 8.79 12.41 1.34
N GLY A 205 8.42 11.18 1.71
CA GLY A 205 8.20 10.80 3.10
C GLY A 205 9.47 10.82 3.95
N ILE A 206 10.62 10.47 3.37
CA ILE A 206 11.91 10.42 4.05
C ILE A 206 12.59 11.79 4.17
N VAL A 207 12.52 12.60 3.12
CA VAL A 207 13.27 13.85 2.98
C VAL A 207 12.41 15.09 3.24
N GLY A 208 11.08 14.96 3.18
CA GLY A 208 10.14 16.07 3.29
C GLY A 208 10.17 17.01 2.08
N ASP A 209 9.30 18.02 2.10
CA ASP A 209 9.26 19.08 1.08
C ASP A 209 10.17 20.25 1.47
N LYS A 210 10.82 20.90 0.49
CA LYS A 210 11.47 22.21 0.67
C LYS A 210 10.44 23.32 0.82
N ASN A 211 9.34 23.19 0.09
CA ASN A 211 8.26 24.17 0.12
C ASN A 211 7.63 24.21 1.54
N PRO A 212 7.55 25.38 2.21
CA PRO A 212 7.02 25.49 3.56
C PRO A 212 5.55 25.03 3.67
N ASP A 213 4.79 25.16 2.60
CA ASP A 213 3.40 24.72 2.51
C ASP A 213 3.23 23.20 2.30
N GLY A 214 4.35 22.48 2.14
CA GLY A 214 4.37 21.06 1.86
C GLY A 214 4.38 20.18 3.11
N VAL A 215 4.76 18.92 2.92
CA VAL A 215 4.97 17.96 4.01
C VAL A 215 6.23 18.40 4.78
N GLN A 216 6.01 19.05 5.91
CA GLN A 216 7.05 19.34 6.89
C GLN A 216 7.48 18.05 7.58
N ASP A 217 8.79 17.87 7.70
CA ASP A 217 9.41 16.69 8.31
C ASP A 217 8.83 16.44 9.72
N ARG A 218 8.36 15.21 9.98
CA ARG A 218 7.86 14.81 11.30
C ARG A 218 8.96 14.23 12.20
N SER A 219 10.19 14.04 11.71
CA SER A 219 11.27 13.48 12.51
C SER A 219 12.57 14.23 12.24
N SER A 220 13.09 14.88 13.29
CA SER A 220 14.43 15.45 13.37
C SER A 220 15.49 14.60 12.63
N ARG A 221 15.99 15.13 11.51
CA ARG A 221 17.04 14.61 10.61
C ARG A 221 16.50 13.58 9.60
N SER A 222 16.46 13.98 8.33
CA SER A 222 16.29 13.09 7.18
C SER A 222 17.08 11.80 7.38
N SER A 223 16.43 10.65 7.22
CA SER A 223 17.11 9.34 7.40
C SER A 223 18.23 9.09 6.38
N LEU A 224 18.42 10.03 5.44
CA LEU A 224 19.48 10.06 4.43
C LEU A 224 20.63 11.03 4.77
N GLY A 225 20.54 11.82 5.84
CA GLY A 225 21.58 12.77 6.23
C GLY A 225 21.83 13.85 5.16
N GLU A 226 23.11 14.18 4.92
CA GLU A 226 23.54 15.22 3.98
C GLU A 226 23.23 14.87 2.50
N GLU A 227 23.07 13.58 2.19
CA GLU A 227 22.78 13.08 0.84
C GLU A 227 21.31 13.24 0.44
N ALA A 228 20.44 13.65 1.36
CA ALA A 228 19.01 13.85 1.12
C ALA A 228 18.75 14.77 -0.08
N GLU A 229 19.55 15.83 -0.22
CA GLU A 229 19.40 16.81 -1.29
C GLU A 229 19.84 16.28 -2.66
N ASP A 230 20.91 15.48 -2.73
CA ASP A 230 21.34 14.85 -3.98
C ASP A 230 20.31 13.82 -4.47
N VAL A 231 19.74 13.02 -3.55
CA VAL A 231 18.65 12.08 -3.89
C VAL A 231 17.42 12.83 -4.41
N ARG A 232 17.03 13.93 -3.75
CA ARG A 232 15.91 14.79 -4.17
C ARG A 232 16.15 15.34 -5.57
N GLU A 233 17.33 15.92 -5.80
CA GLU A 233 17.68 16.52 -7.09
C GLU A 233 17.70 15.46 -8.20
N LYS A 234 18.25 14.27 -7.92
CA LYS A 234 18.29 13.17 -8.90
C LYS A 234 16.88 12.72 -9.30
N LEU A 235 15.97 12.57 -8.34
CA LEU A 235 14.57 12.24 -8.62
C LEU A 235 13.89 13.35 -9.42
N LEU A 236 14.07 14.60 -9.03
CA LEU A 236 13.50 15.76 -9.73
C LEU A 236 14.00 15.84 -11.19
N ARG A 237 15.30 15.65 -11.43
CA ARG A 237 15.88 15.63 -12.79
C ARG A 237 15.22 14.53 -13.65
N LYS A 238 14.99 13.34 -13.08
CA LYS A 238 14.28 12.25 -13.79
C LYS A 238 12.81 12.61 -14.06
N ILE A 239 12.12 13.24 -13.11
CA ILE A 239 10.73 13.72 -13.31
C ILE A 239 10.66 14.72 -14.47
N LYS A 240 11.56 15.72 -14.49
CA LYS A 240 11.66 16.71 -15.57
C LYS A 240 11.98 16.06 -16.92
N TYR A 241 12.86 15.06 -16.92
CA TYR A 241 13.12 14.25 -18.12
C TYR A 241 11.84 13.57 -18.62
N LEU A 242 11.08 12.89 -17.76
CA LEU A 242 9.81 12.26 -18.16
C LEU A 242 8.78 13.29 -18.67
N ALA A 243 8.75 14.49 -18.10
CA ALA A 243 7.93 15.60 -18.57
C ALA A 243 8.33 16.05 -19.99
N GLY A 244 9.62 16.29 -20.25
CA GLY A 244 10.13 16.70 -21.56
C GLY A 244 9.91 15.67 -22.66
N TRP A 245 9.92 14.37 -22.33
CA TRP A 245 9.70 13.27 -23.28
C TRP A 245 8.25 12.79 -23.38
N GLY A 246 7.30 13.50 -22.74
CA GLY A 246 5.87 13.15 -22.80
C GLY A 246 5.52 11.81 -22.12
N ARG A 247 6.38 11.30 -21.23
CA ARG A 247 6.18 10.06 -20.47
C ARG A 247 5.60 10.29 -19.07
N PHE A 248 5.56 11.54 -18.61
CA PHE A 248 5.02 11.94 -17.31
C PHE A 248 3.59 11.44 -17.05
N TRP A 249 2.72 11.54 -18.04
CA TRP A 249 1.31 11.13 -17.90
C TRP A 249 1.10 9.61 -18.03
N ARG A 250 2.16 8.83 -18.28
CA ARG A 250 2.10 7.34 -18.30
C ARG A 250 2.38 6.71 -16.93
N GLN A 251 2.80 7.52 -15.97
CA GLN A 251 3.09 7.09 -14.61
C GLN A 251 1.78 6.63 -13.92
N ALA A 252 1.88 5.73 -12.95
CA ALA A 252 0.71 5.16 -12.28
C ALA A 252 -0.10 6.24 -11.54
N ARG A 253 0.57 7.18 -10.86
CA ARG A 253 -0.05 8.37 -10.25
C ARG A 253 0.74 9.64 -10.59
N PRO A 254 0.50 10.27 -11.76
CA PRO A 254 1.23 11.49 -12.14
C PRO A 254 1.04 12.64 -11.16
N GLY A 255 -0.07 12.63 -10.38
CA GLY A 255 -0.31 13.59 -9.33
C GLY A 255 0.78 13.61 -8.24
N GLN A 256 1.33 12.45 -7.85
CA GLN A 256 2.38 12.40 -6.83
C GLN A 256 3.67 13.05 -7.32
N LEU A 257 4.02 12.85 -8.59
CA LEU A 257 5.17 13.50 -9.21
C LEU A 257 4.99 15.02 -9.27
N LEU A 258 3.78 15.53 -9.55
CA LEU A 258 3.50 16.97 -9.50
C LEU A 258 3.70 17.53 -8.09
N TRP A 259 3.18 16.83 -7.08
CA TRP A 259 3.32 17.25 -5.69
C TRP A 259 4.77 17.26 -5.22
N PHE A 260 5.57 16.28 -5.62
CA PHE A 260 6.99 16.27 -5.31
C PHE A 260 7.76 17.39 -6.04
N TRP A 261 7.49 17.60 -7.33
CA TRP A 261 8.11 18.70 -8.08
C TRP A 261 7.76 20.05 -7.45
N TRP A 262 6.49 20.26 -7.10
CA TRP A 262 6.07 21.47 -6.38
C TRP A 262 6.71 21.56 -4.98
N GLY A 263 6.81 20.43 -4.28
CA GLY A 263 7.46 20.30 -2.97
C GLY A 263 8.96 20.60 -2.99
N CYS A 264 9.61 20.55 -4.15
CA CYS A 264 10.99 21.02 -4.36
C CYS A 264 11.12 22.54 -4.49
N ASP A 265 10.06 23.30 -4.18
CA ASP A 265 9.99 24.77 -4.26
C ASP A 265 10.11 25.34 -5.69
N LEU A 266 9.50 24.63 -6.66
CA LEU A 266 9.51 25.00 -8.08
C LEU A 266 8.11 25.27 -8.62
N LYS A 267 7.33 26.07 -7.88
CA LYS A 267 5.92 26.34 -8.15
C LYS A 267 5.66 26.85 -9.57
N GLU A 268 6.41 27.86 -10.02
CA GLU A 268 6.21 28.48 -11.34
C GLU A 268 6.46 27.50 -12.50
N GLU A 269 7.46 26.63 -12.35
CA GLU A 269 7.80 25.62 -13.35
C GLU A 269 6.70 24.57 -13.46
N VAL A 270 6.17 24.12 -12.32
CA VAL A 270 5.04 23.18 -12.26
C VAL A 270 3.78 23.80 -12.89
N GLN A 271 3.47 25.05 -12.58
CA GLN A 271 2.33 25.76 -13.16
C GLN A 271 2.48 25.96 -14.68
N THR A 272 3.69 26.23 -15.15
CA THR A 272 3.99 26.32 -16.59
C THR A 272 3.79 24.96 -17.26
N PHE A 273 4.30 23.90 -16.67
CA PHE A 273 4.14 22.53 -17.16
C PHE A 273 2.67 22.09 -17.21
N THR A 274 1.89 22.34 -16.15
CA THR A 274 0.46 21.98 -16.10
C THR A 274 -0.35 22.80 -17.10
N THR A 275 -0.07 24.10 -17.24
CA THR A 275 -0.70 24.97 -18.24
C THR A 275 -0.44 24.49 -19.67
N MET A 276 0.80 24.10 -19.98
CA MET A 276 1.13 23.53 -21.28
C MET A 276 0.50 22.15 -21.49
N SER A 277 0.46 21.32 -20.45
CA SER A 277 -0.14 19.98 -20.50
C SER A 277 -1.64 20.03 -20.81
N MET A 278 -2.37 21.03 -20.31
CA MET A 278 -3.79 21.27 -20.63
C MET A 278 -4.07 21.52 -22.12
N LYS A 279 -3.06 21.90 -22.91
CA LYS A 279 -3.20 22.09 -24.38
C LYS A 279 -3.17 20.77 -25.13
N SER A 280 -2.57 19.73 -24.55
CA SER A 280 -2.49 18.40 -25.14
C SER A 280 -3.63 17.51 -24.65
N ARG A 281 -4.11 16.57 -25.49
CA ARG A 281 -5.15 15.61 -25.09
C ARG A 281 -4.70 14.73 -23.92
N ILE A 282 -3.51 14.14 -24.01
CA ILE A 282 -2.96 13.26 -22.96
C ILE A 282 -2.77 14.00 -21.64
N GLY A 283 -2.19 15.21 -21.69
CA GLY A 283 -1.95 16.01 -20.50
C GLY A 283 -3.24 16.52 -19.86
N LEU A 284 -4.26 16.89 -20.65
CA LEU A 284 -5.56 17.27 -20.13
C LEU A 284 -6.21 16.10 -19.36
N LEU A 285 -6.25 14.90 -19.94
CA LEU A 285 -6.83 13.73 -19.27
C LEU A 285 -6.08 13.39 -17.98
N GLY A 286 -4.74 13.45 -18.02
CA GLY A 286 -3.92 13.24 -16.82
C GLY A 286 -4.19 14.27 -15.73
N LEU A 287 -4.39 15.54 -16.09
CA LEU A 287 -4.74 16.61 -15.15
C LEU A 287 -6.16 16.52 -14.61
N LEU A 288 -7.11 15.98 -15.38
CA LEU A 288 -8.46 15.72 -14.87
C LEU A 288 -8.48 14.58 -13.85
N GLU A 289 -7.65 13.55 -14.06
CA GLU A 289 -7.61 12.38 -13.18
C GLU A 289 -6.79 12.62 -11.90
N ALA A 290 -5.63 13.28 -12.01
CA ALA A 290 -4.68 13.48 -10.91
C ALA A 290 -5.27 14.08 -9.62
N PRO A 291 -6.15 15.09 -9.65
CA PRO A 291 -6.68 15.73 -8.45
C PRO A 291 -7.86 14.99 -7.79
N ILE A 292 -8.40 13.96 -8.44
CA ILE A 292 -9.55 13.21 -7.92
C ILE A 292 -9.07 12.27 -6.80
N SER A 293 -9.47 12.59 -5.58
CA SER A 293 -9.26 11.77 -4.38
C SER A 293 -10.56 11.10 -3.94
N VAL A 294 -10.47 9.92 -3.33
CA VAL A 294 -11.62 9.25 -2.70
C VAL A 294 -11.59 9.56 -1.21
N VAL A 295 -12.71 10.04 -0.68
CA VAL A 295 -12.93 10.28 0.75
C VAL A 295 -13.90 9.21 1.25
N THR A 296 -13.42 8.34 2.14
CA THR A 296 -14.26 7.34 2.81
C THR A 296 -14.89 7.97 4.05
N SER A 297 -16.20 7.83 4.19
CA SER A 297 -16.94 8.33 5.36
C SER A 297 -17.99 7.32 5.82
N THR A 298 -18.56 7.52 7.01
CA THR A 298 -19.65 6.68 7.53
C THR A 298 -20.90 6.69 6.64
N ALA A 299 -21.10 7.75 5.84
CA ALA A 299 -22.18 7.87 4.87
C ALA A 299 -21.85 7.25 3.49
N GLY A 300 -20.69 6.60 3.37
CA GLY A 300 -20.18 6.03 2.13
C GLY A 300 -18.95 6.78 1.58
N SER A 301 -18.35 6.19 0.56
CA SER A 301 -17.17 6.73 -0.13
C SER A 301 -17.59 7.66 -1.27
N PHE A 302 -16.92 8.80 -1.39
CA PHE A 302 -17.18 9.75 -2.46
C PHE A 302 -15.90 10.35 -3.01
N GLU A 303 -15.96 10.84 -4.25
CA GLU A 303 -14.84 11.51 -4.88
C GLU A 303 -14.87 13.02 -4.66
N ARG A 304 -13.69 13.61 -4.49
CA ARG A 304 -13.48 15.04 -4.21
C ARG A 304 -12.18 15.54 -4.85
N VAL A 305 -12.21 16.79 -5.32
CA VAL A 305 -11.02 17.58 -5.63
C VAL A 305 -10.85 18.63 -4.54
N ASN A 306 -9.75 18.55 -3.78
CA ASN A 306 -9.41 19.59 -2.80
C ASN A 306 -8.85 20.82 -3.53
N ARG A 307 -9.70 21.81 -3.80
CA ARG A 307 -9.31 23.01 -4.57
C ARG A 307 -8.22 23.82 -3.90
N ALA A 308 -8.26 23.94 -2.56
CA ALA A 308 -7.27 24.70 -1.80
C ALA A 308 -5.85 24.12 -1.96
N SER A 309 -5.74 22.78 -1.98
CA SER A 309 -4.45 22.12 -2.24
C SER A 309 -4.07 22.19 -3.72
N TRP A 310 -4.96 21.80 -4.63
CA TRP A 310 -4.59 21.62 -6.04
C TRP A 310 -4.42 22.91 -6.84
N SER A 311 -5.04 24.01 -6.41
CA SER A 311 -4.80 25.34 -7.00
C SER A 311 -3.33 25.79 -6.91
N LYS A 312 -2.53 25.19 -6.02
CA LYS A 312 -1.08 25.43 -5.92
C LYS A 312 -0.30 24.84 -7.11
N ILE A 313 -0.85 23.81 -7.76
CA ILE A 313 -0.19 23.03 -8.83
C ILE A 313 -0.78 23.32 -10.21
N VAL A 314 -2.10 23.47 -10.28
CA VAL A 314 -2.84 23.66 -11.54
C VAL A 314 -3.94 24.70 -11.36
N ASP A 315 -4.19 25.47 -12.41
CA ASP A 315 -5.37 26.35 -12.49
C ASP A 315 -6.64 25.48 -12.60
N ILE A 316 -7.33 25.32 -11.47
CA ILE A 316 -8.54 24.48 -11.37
C ILE A 316 -9.70 25.08 -12.15
N ASP A 317 -9.80 26.40 -12.26
CA ASP A 317 -10.89 27.05 -12.98
C ASP A 317 -10.72 26.85 -14.49
N ALA A 318 -9.50 27.05 -15.01
CA ALA A 318 -9.18 26.73 -16.40
C ALA A 318 -9.39 25.23 -16.70
N LEU A 319 -8.98 24.34 -15.79
CA LEU A 319 -9.19 22.90 -15.94
C LEU A 319 -10.69 22.53 -15.94
N THR A 320 -11.50 23.18 -15.10
CA THR A 320 -12.95 23.01 -15.04
C THR A 320 -13.63 23.43 -16.35
N GLU A 321 -13.24 24.57 -16.93
CA GLU A 321 -13.76 25.02 -18.22
C GLU A 321 -13.38 24.05 -19.36
N ARG A 322 -12.18 23.47 -19.32
CA ARG A 322 -11.75 22.45 -20.27
C ARG A 322 -12.54 21.16 -20.09
N ALA A 323 -12.86 20.77 -18.86
CA ALA A 323 -13.67 19.60 -18.55
C ALA A 323 -15.11 19.74 -19.09
N LYS A 324 -15.77 20.90 -18.90
CA LYS A 324 -17.11 21.17 -19.44
C LYS A 324 -17.15 21.01 -20.96
N LYS A 325 -16.22 21.66 -21.66
CA LYS A 325 -16.07 21.53 -23.11
C LYS A 325 -15.85 20.08 -23.53
N LEU A 326 -15.04 19.34 -22.80
CA LEU A 326 -14.78 17.92 -23.09
C LEU A 326 -16.04 17.07 -22.89
N SER A 327 -16.83 17.31 -21.85
CA SER A 327 -18.08 16.57 -21.59
C SER A 327 -19.18 16.80 -22.63
N GLU A 328 -19.20 17.98 -23.26
CA GLU A 328 -20.21 18.37 -24.25
C GLU A 328 -19.79 18.05 -25.70
N SER A 329 -18.51 17.75 -25.92
CA SER A 329 -17.95 17.49 -27.25
C SER A 329 -18.24 16.08 -27.79
N SER A 330 -17.90 15.86 -29.06
CA SER A 330 -17.83 14.54 -29.71
C SER A 330 -16.65 13.67 -29.26
N ALA A 331 -16.07 13.94 -28.08
CA ALA A 331 -15.02 13.13 -27.47
C ALA A 331 -15.49 11.69 -27.19
N SER A 332 -14.53 10.80 -26.95
CA SER A 332 -14.86 9.42 -26.64
C SER A 332 -15.65 9.30 -25.34
N GLN A 333 -16.47 8.25 -25.22
CA GLN A 333 -17.29 7.99 -24.04
C GLN A 333 -16.47 8.06 -22.74
N ARG A 334 -15.30 7.42 -22.72
CA ARG A 334 -14.39 7.40 -21.56
C ARG A 334 -13.90 8.78 -21.15
N GLU A 335 -13.64 9.67 -22.11
CA GLU A 335 -13.17 11.02 -21.82
C GLU A 335 -14.28 11.89 -21.26
N ARG A 336 -15.49 11.74 -21.80
CA ARG A 336 -16.68 12.42 -21.27
C ARG A 336 -16.97 11.96 -19.85
N GLU A 337 -16.89 10.65 -19.58
CA GLU A 337 -17.04 10.08 -18.23
C GLU A 337 -15.99 10.62 -17.25
N LEU A 338 -14.73 10.71 -17.65
CA LEU A 338 -13.67 11.30 -16.82
C LEU A 338 -13.93 12.78 -16.55
N ALA A 339 -14.33 13.55 -17.56
CA ALA A 339 -14.67 14.96 -17.41
C ALA A 339 -15.84 15.17 -16.43
N VAL A 340 -16.93 14.41 -16.60
CA VAL A 340 -18.09 14.44 -15.70
C VAL A 340 -17.70 14.04 -14.28
N ARG A 341 -16.87 12.99 -14.13
CA ARG A 341 -16.35 12.54 -12.84
C ARG A 341 -15.54 13.64 -12.13
N PHE A 342 -14.66 14.33 -12.86
CA PHE A 342 -13.91 15.48 -12.34
C PHE A 342 -14.84 16.63 -11.93
N LEU A 343 -15.79 17.02 -12.79
CA LEU A 343 -16.76 18.09 -12.50
C LEU A 343 -17.59 17.80 -11.25
N ASN A 344 -18.07 16.56 -11.10
CA ASN A 344 -18.80 16.12 -9.90
C ASN A 344 -17.94 16.18 -8.64
N ALA A 345 -16.66 15.79 -8.73
CA ALA A 345 -15.72 15.85 -7.60
C ALA A 345 -15.38 17.30 -7.20
N VAL A 346 -15.39 18.22 -8.16
CA VAL A 346 -15.13 19.66 -8.01
C VAL A 346 -16.35 20.42 -7.43
N ASP A 347 -17.57 20.03 -7.79
CA ASP A 347 -18.82 20.59 -7.25
C ASP A 347 -19.04 20.18 -5.79
N ARG A 348 -18.72 18.92 -5.45
CA ARG A 348 -18.84 18.42 -4.07
C ARG A 348 -17.95 19.16 -3.07
N ASP A 349 -16.81 19.67 -3.50
CA ASP A 349 -15.93 20.50 -2.68
C ASP A 349 -16.58 21.84 -2.28
N GLN A 350 -17.46 22.39 -3.13
CA GLN A 350 -18.13 23.68 -2.89
C GLN A 350 -19.32 23.59 -1.94
N ARG A 351 -19.94 22.41 -1.80
CA ARG A 351 -21.15 22.20 -0.99
C ARG A 351 -20.86 21.98 0.50
N ARG A 352 -19.59 21.97 0.89
CA ARG A 352 -19.13 21.82 2.28
C ARG A 352 -18.38 23.08 2.67
#